data_AF-A0A2G9UXX6-F1
#
_entry.id   AF-A0A2G9UXX6-F1
#
_cell.length_a   1.000
_cell.length_b   1.000
_cell.length_c   1.000
_cell.angle_alpha   90.00
_cell.angle_beta   90.00
_cell.angle_gamma   90.00
#
_symmetry.space_group_name_H-M   'P 1'
#
loop_
_entity.id
_entity.type
_entity.pdbx_description
1 polymer ?
#
loop_
_entity_poly.entity_id
_entity_poly.type
_entity_poly.pdbx_seq_one_letter_code
_entity_poly.pdbx_strand_id
1 'polypeptide(L)'
;MKHSKVSAKETTALFERPKAIRPHLAFYPLNMTVGANYTVCYANESDDCSDGLLDTTSIQDHLHYFNVDVSAYGINGCNVTMDPTNVQ
;
A
#
# COMPACT_ATOMS: atom_id res chain seq x y z
N MET A 1 53.16 -15.14 28.66
CA MET A 1 52.33 -14.85 27.49
C MET A 1 50.95 -14.39 27.95
N LYS A 2 50.54 -13.15 27.71
CA LYS A 2 49.21 -12.65 28.08
C LYS A 2 48.35 -12.64 26.81
N HIS A 3 47.35 -13.52 26.75
CA HIS A 3 46.37 -13.55 25.68
C HIS A 3 45.52 -12.28 25.76
N SER A 4 45.71 -11.38 24.80
CA SER A 4 44.91 -10.18 24.63
C SER A 4 43.53 -10.61 24.10
N LYS A 5 42.48 -10.46 24.92
CA LYS A 5 41.09 -10.59 24.46
C LYS A 5 40.79 -9.37 23.60
N VAL A 6 40.81 -9.54 22.28
CA VAL A 6 40.23 -8.57 21.35
C VAL A 6 38.71 -8.70 21.51
N SER A 7 38.13 -7.82 22.33
CA SER A 7 36.69 -7.61 22.36
C SER A 7 36.35 -6.89 21.06
N ALA A 8 35.73 -7.61 20.13
CA ALA A 8 35.05 -7.01 19.00
C ALA A 8 33.98 -6.07 19.58
N LYS A 9 34.30 -4.78 19.64
CA LYS A 9 33.33 -3.75 19.91
C LYS A 9 32.47 -3.72 18.66
N GLU A 10 31.33 -4.40 18.73
CA GLU A 10 30.34 -4.41 17.67
C GLU A 10 29.90 -2.95 17.47
N THR A 11 30.47 -2.34 16.43
CA THR A 11 30.13 -1.00 15.99
C THR A 11 28.67 -1.07 15.58
N THR A 12 27.79 -0.68 16.51
CA THR A 12 26.39 -0.36 16.27
C THR A 12 26.34 0.91 15.43
N ALA A 13 26.87 0.84 14.22
CA ALA A 13 26.41 1.64 13.10
C ALA A 13 25.25 0.87 12.48
N LEU A 14 24.16 0.74 13.24
CA LEU A 14 22.85 0.61 12.61
C LEU A 14 22.58 1.98 12.02
N PHE A 15 23.11 2.17 10.82
CA PHE A 15 22.50 2.92 9.73
C PHE A 15 21.21 3.59 10.20
N GLU A 16 21.29 4.87 10.59
CA GLU A 16 20.10 5.71 10.60
C GLU A 16 19.60 5.68 9.15
N ARG A 17 18.67 4.77 8.86
CA ARG A 17 17.99 4.75 7.57
C ARG A 17 17.40 6.15 7.45
N PRO A 18 17.70 6.90 6.38
CA PRO A 18 17.08 8.20 6.18
C PRO A 18 15.58 8.00 6.34
N LYS A 19 15.00 8.72 7.30
CA LYS A 19 13.57 8.87 7.60
C LYS A 19 12.74 7.88 6.79
N ALA A 20 12.50 6.70 7.38
CA ALA A 20 11.76 5.57 6.82
C ALA A 20 10.92 5.94 5.60
N ILE A 21 11.18 5.31 4.45
CA ILE A 21 10.23 5.29 3.33
C ILE A 21 8.98 4.58 3.89
N ARG A 22 8.09 5.35 4.51
CA ARG A 22 6.84 4.82 5.04
C ARG A 22 5.98 4.48 3.82
N PRO A 23 5.40 3.28 3.72
CA PRO A 23 4.44 3.00 2.67
C PRO A 23 3.33 4.04 2.79
N HIS A 24 3.10 4.79 1.71
CA HIS A 24 1.99 5.71 1.62
C HIS A 24 0.86 4.94 0.94
N LEU A 25 -0.07 4.46 1.75
CA LEU A 25 -1.28 3.79 1.30
C LEU A 25 -2.35 4.87 1.09
N ALA A 26 -3.00 4.88 -0.07
CA ALA A 26 -4.21 5.68 -0.29
C ALA A 26 -5.41 4.81 0.03
N PHE A 27 -6.09 5.10 1.13
CA PHE A 27 -7.25 4.35 1.58
C PHE A 27 -8.55 5.05 1.19
N TYR A 28 -9.43 4.33 0.51
CA TYR A 28 -10.74 4.77 0.07
C TYR A 28 -11.82 4.04 0.88
N PRO A 29 -12.54 4.72 1.79
CA PRO A 29 -13.43 4.05 2.75
C PRO A 29 -14.75 3.55 2.15
N LEU A 30 -15.14 4.02 0.96
CA LEU A 30 -16.44 3.71 0.35
C LEU A 30 -16.31 3.13 -1.06
N ASN A 31 -15.63 3.84 -1.97
CA ASN A 31 -15.37 3.40 -3.34
C ASN A 31 -14.17 4.17 -3.91
N MET A 32 -13.60 3.66 -4.99
CA MET A 32 -12.49 4.29 -5.69
C MET A 32 -12.96 5.04 -6.94
N THR A 33 -14.05 5.81 -6.88
CA THR A 33 -14.47 6.62 -8.04
C THR A 33 -13.54 7.81 -8.29
N VAL A 34 -13.52 8.33 -9.52
CA VAL A 34 -12.76 9.53 -9.86
C VAL A 34 -13.26 10.71 -9.03
N GLY A 35 -12.35 11.32 -8.26
CA GLY A 35 -12.68 12.42 -7.35
C GLY A 35 -13.20 11.99 -5.97
N ALA A 36 -13.24 10.68 -5.68
CA ALA A 36 -13.56 10.21 -4.34
C ALA A 36 -12.54 10.69 -3.30
N ASN A 37 -13.03 10.97 -2.09
CA ASN A 37 -12.17 11.31 -0.97
C ASN A 37 -11.40 10.08 -0.51
N TYR A 38 -10.10 10.27 -0.24
CA TYR A 38 -9.22 9.25 0.28
C TYR A 38 -8.36 9.83 1.41
N THR A 39 -7.87 8.93 2.25
CA THR A 39 -6.91 9.25 3.31
C THR A 39 -5.56 8.67 2.94
N VAL A 40 -4.49 9.46 3.09
CA VAL A 40 -3.13 8.95 2.97
C VAL A 40 -2.69 8.42 4.32
N CYS A 41 -2.37 7.13 4.37
CA CYS A 41 -1.90 6.47 5.55
C CYS A 41 -0.37 6.43 5.54
N TYR A 42 0.21 6.93 6.63
CA TYR A 42 1.66 7.06 6.79
C TYR A 42 2.24 5.99 7.73
N ALA A 43 1.38 5.16 8.31
CA ALA A 43 1.75 4.01 9.11
C ALA A 43 1.47 2.74 8.31
N ASN A 44 1.93 1.59 8.82
CA ASN A 44 1.48 0.29 8.34
C ASN A 44 -0.04 0.14 8.55
N GLU A 45 -0.65 -0.91 7.97
CA GLU A 45 -2.07 -1.27 8.21
C GLU A 45 -2.40 -1.08 9.70
N SER A 46 -3.29 -0.13 9.99
CA SER A 46 -3.62 0.35 11.33
C SER A 46 -5.11 0.60 11.39
N ASP A 47 -5.68 0.41 12.58
CA ASP A 47 -7.11 0.64 12.84
C ASP A 47 -7.56 2.06 12.47
N ASP A 48 -6.68 3.06 12.56
CA ASP A 48 -6.98 4.44 12.14
C ASP A 48 -6.96 4.62 10.60
N CYS A 49 -6.66 3.56 9.86
CA CYS A 49 -6.56 3.51 8.41
C CYS A 49 -7.37 2.31 7.85
N SER A 50 -6.69 1.33 7.26
CA SER A 50 -7.27 0.25 6.45
C SER A 50 -7.71 -0.94 7.29
N ASP A 51 -7.15 -1.14 8.49
CA ASP A 51 -7.52 -2.24 9.40
C ASP A 51 -8.77 -1.94 10.24
N GLY A 52 -9.22 -0.67 10.29
CA GLY A 52 -10.35 -0.23 11.11
C GLY A 52 -11.74 -0.56 10.55
N LEU A 53 -11.83 -1.26 9.42
CA LEU A 53 -13.11 -1.52 8.77
C LEU A 53 -13.83 -2.70 9.42
N LEU A 54 -14.99 -2.42 10.01
CA LEU A 54 -15.91 -3.42 10.56
C LEU A 54 -16.68 -4.18 9.46
N ASP A 55 -16.94 -3.52 8.33
CA ASP A 55 -17.47 -4.14 7.13
C ASP A 55 -16.32 -4.42 6.17
N THR A 56 -16.10 -5.69 5.86
CA THR A 56 -15.15 -6.09 4.83
C THR A 56 -15.50 -5.35 3.54
N THR A 57 -14.64 -4.44 3.08
CA THR A 57 -14.69 -3.81 1.75
C THR A 57 -15.28 -4.79 0.73
N SER A 58 -16.38 -4.44 0.09
CA SER A 58 -17.15 -5.41 -0.67
C SER A 58 -16.32 -5.95 -1.84
N ILE A 59 -16.60 -7.19 -2.29
CA ILE A 59 -15.94 -7.74 -3.49
C ILE A 59 -16.08 -6.77 -4.68
N GLN A 60 -17.20 -6.05 -4.75
CA GLN A 60 -17.44 -5.06 -5.79
C GLN A 60 -16.40 -3.92 -5.78
N ASP A 61 -16.06 -3.41 -4.59
CA ASP A 61 -15.09 -2.32 -4.42
C ASP A 61 -13.68 -2.78 -4.82
N HIS A 62 -13.34 -4.04 -4.53
CA HIS A 62 -12.07 -4.66 -4.94
C HIS A 62 -11.94 -4.85 -6.45
N LEU A 63 -13.05 -4.76 -7.20
CA LEU A 63 -13.09 -4.94 -8.65
C LEU A 63 -13.25 -3.62 -9.40
N HIS A 64 -13.45 -2.49 -8.73
CA HIS A 64 -13.73 -1.20 -9.37
C HIS A 64 -12.72 -0.13 -8.95
N TYR A 65 -11.78 0.17 -9.83
CA TYR A 65 -10.74 1.19 -9.61
C TYR A 65 -10.95 2.36 -10.55
N PHE A 66 -11.14 3.56 -10.01
CA PHE A 66 -11.32 4.81 -10.77
C PHE A 66 -12.43 4.69 -11.83
N ASN A 67 -13.58 4.13 -11.46
CA ASN A 67 -14.70 3.84 -12.37
C ASN A 67 -14.42 2.77 -13.45
N VAL A 68 -13.30 2.04 -13.35
CA VAL A 68 -12.95 0.95 -14.25
C VAL A 68 -13.20 -0.39 -13.56
N ASP A 69 -14.06 -1.22 -14.15
CA ASP A 69 -14.25 -2.61 -13.72
C ASP A 69 -13.09 -3.48 -14.23
N VAL A 70 -12.36 -4.09 -13.30
CA VAL A 70 -11.19 -4.93 -13.59
C VAL A 70 -11.46 -6.42 -13.40
N SER A 71 -12.71 -6.84 -13.21
CA SER A 71 -13.08 -8.25 -12.97
C SER A 71 -12.67 -9.20 -14.09
N ALA A 72 -12.58 -8.71 -15.32
CA ALA A 72 -12.15 -9.48 -16.48
C ALA A 72 -10.68 -9.24 -16.87
N TYR A 73 -9.94 -8.42 -16.09
CA TYR A 73 -8.53 -8.15 -16.35
C TYR A 73 -7.71 -9.44 -16.20
N GLY A 74 -6.81 -9.70 -17.15
CA GLY A 74 -6.07 -10.97 -17.23
C GLY A 74 -6.81 -12.09 -17.98
N ILE A 75 -8.14 -12.21 -17.85
CA ILE A 75 -8.95 -13.15 -18.66
C ILE A 75 -9.02 -12.67 -20.11
N ASN A 76 -9.27 -11.38 -20.31
CA ASN A 76 -9.40 -10.77 -21.65
C ASN A 76 -8.05 -10.48 -22.32
N GLY A 77 -6.94 -10.88 -21.69
CA GLY A 77 -5.59 -10.44 -22.06
C GLY A 77 -5.31 -9.01 -21.59
N CYS A 78 -4.05 -8.72 -21.26
CA CYS A 78 -3.60 -7.38 -20.84
C CYS A 78 -3.50 -6.41 -22.03
N ASN A 79 -4.53 -6.39 -22.87
CA ASN A 79 -4.57 -5.66 -24.14
C ASN A 79 -5.47 -4.43 -24.11
N VAL A 80 -6.15 -4.21 -22.99
CA VAL A 80 -7.00 -3.04 -22.75
C VAL A 80 -6.25 -2.04 -21.88
N THR A 81 -6.26 -0.77 -22.28
CA THR A 81 -5.80 0.33 -21.44
C THR A 81 -6.92 0.68 -20.48
N MET A 82 -6.62 0.65 -19.17
CA MET A 82 -7.57 1.03 -18.13
C MET A 82 -7.62 2.57 -18.04
N ASP A 83 -8.37 3.18 -18.95
CA ASP A 83 -8.55 4.64 -19.00
C ASP A 83 -9.91 5.03 -18.38
N PRO A 84 -9.92 5.65 -17.20
CA PRO A 84 -11.16 6.06 -16.53
C PRO A 84 -11.89 7.20 -17.26
N THR A 85 -11.27 7.82 -18.26
CA THR A 85 -11.87 8.89 -19.08
C THR A 85 -12.52 8.37 -20.37
N ASN A 86 -12.39 7.08 -20.66
CA ASN A 86 -12.85 6.46 -21.91
C ASN A 86 -14.07 5.54 -21.70
N VAL A 87 -14.98 5.97 -20.83
CA VAL A 87 -16.25 5.27 -20.58
C VAL A 87 -17.14 5.45 -21.82
N GLN A 88 -17.24 4.40 -22.65
CA GLN A 88 -18.24 4.26 -23.72
C GLN A 88 -19.59 3.83 -23.18
#